data_AF-A0A7V0T9X1-F1
#
_entry.id   AF-A0A7V0T9X1-F1
#
_cell.length_a   1.000
_cell.length_b   1.000
_cell.length_c   1.000
_cell.angle_alpha   90.00
_cell.angle_beta   90.00
_cell.angle_gamma   90.00
#
_symmetry.space_group_name_H-M   'P 1'
#
loop_
_entity.id
_entity.type
_entity.pdbx_description
1 polymer ?
#
loop_
_entity_poly.entity_id
_entity_poly.type
_entity_poly.pdbx_seq_one_letter_code
_entity_poly.pdbx_strand_id
1 'polypeptide(L)'
;MSSTKSRSAKELLVYAHRGASAYYPENTILAFQKALELGAKAIELDLILTNDAHYVVHHDFYISDEKQSRLDLRKMSRHDIETHLNQKRNTESRLPFLEQVLAALPQEPILNLELKIEYPHRYRENVRRLVAILEKAP
;
A
#
# COMPACT_ATOMS: atom_id res chain seq x y z
N MET A 1 -35.58 -0.90 39.70
CA MET A 1 -34.46 -1.54 38.97
C MET A 1 -34.82 -1.58 37.49
N SER A 2 -34.35 -0.63 36.69
CA SER A 2 -34.56 -0.63 35.24
C SER A 2 -33.22 -0.82 34.57
N SER A 3 -32.98 -2.02 34.05
CA SER A 3 -31.83 -2.37 33.24
C SER A 3 -32.02 -1.77 31.85
N THR A 4 -31.39 -0.61 31.60
CA THR A 4 -31.23 -0.08 30.25
C THR A 4 -30.21 -0.96 29.54
N LYS A 5 -30.69 -1.83 28.64
CA LYS A 5 -29.83 -2.53 27.68
C LYS A 5 -29.14 -1.49 26.79
N SER A 6 -27.86 -1.24 27.05
CA SER A 6 -26.99 -0.48 26.14
C SER A 6 -26.99 -1.20 24.79
N ARG A 7 -27.52 -0.55 23.74
CA ARG A 7 -27.25 -0.97 22.36
C ARG A 7 -25.75 -0.80 22.17
N SER A 8 -25.01 -1.88 21.89
CA SER A 8 -23.61 -1.73 21.49
C SER A 8 -23.59 -0.86 20.24
N ALA A 9 -22.95 0.31 20.33
CA ALA A 9 -22.73 1.14 19.16
C ALA A 9 -22.03 0.28 18.11
N LYS A 10 -22.51 0.29 16.86
CA LYS A 10 -21.82 -0.37 15.75
C LYS A 10 -20.45 0.28 15.65
N GLU A 11 -19.40 -0.50 15.90
CA GLU A 11 -18.03 0.02 15.83
C GLU A 11 -17.76 0.46 14.39
N LEU A 12 -17.51 1.75 14.19
CA LEU A 12 -17.16 2.31 12.88
C LEU A 12 -15.69 2.02 12.64
N LEU A 13 -15.39 1.27 11.58
CA LEU A 13 -14.02 1.01 11.16
C LEU A 13 -13.56 2.11 10.20
N VAL A 14 -12.50 2.83 10.57
CA VAL A 14 -11.89 3.86 9.73
C VAL A 14 -10.68 3.26 9.03
N TYR A 15 -10.68 3.35 7.70
CA TYR A 15 -9.55 2.97 6.85
C TYR A 15 -8.72 4.22 6.58
N ALA A 16 -7.44 4.21 6.98
CA ALA A 16 -6.49 5.25 6.63
C ALA A 16 -6.13 5.13 5.14
N HIS A 17 -6.87 5.86 4.30
CA HIS A 17 -6.71 5.89 2.85
C HIS A 17 -5.30 6.33 2.46
N ARG A 18 -4.52 5.39 1.94
CA ARG A 18 -3.09 5.51 1.61
C ARG A 18 -2.21 5.91 2.80
N GLY A 19 -2.62 5.52 4.00
CA GLY A 19 -2.00 5.93 5.27
C GLY A 19 -2.41 7.33 5.73
N ALA A 20 -1.64 7.91 6.65
CA ALA A 20 -1.83 9.26 7.15
C ALA A 20 -1.25 10.30 6.16
N SER A 21 -1.81 10.35 4.96
CA SER A 21 -1.31 11.13 3.81
C SER A 21 -1.24 12.65 4.02
N ALA A 22 -1.93 13.17 5.05
CA ALA A 22 -1.79 14.56 5.48
C ALA A 22 -0.48 14.85 6.23
N TYR A 23 0.22 13.81 6.71
CA TYR A 23 1.45 13.93 7.52
C TYR A 23 2.70 13.46 6.78
N TYR A 24 2.57 12.41 5.98
CA TYR A 24 3.64 11.83 5.17
C TYR A 24 3.14 11.61 3.75
N PRO A 25 4.04 11.48 2.75
CA PRO A 25 3.62 11.11 1.40
C PRO A 25 2.76 9.84 1.43
N GLU A 26 1.65 9.86 0.70
CA GLU A 26 0.73 8.73 0.61
C GLU A 26 1.44 7.44 0.15
N ASN A 27 0.89 6.27 0.51
CA ASN A 27 1.42 4.97 0.09
C ASN A 27 2.88 4.70 0.54
N THR A 28 3.32 5.33 1.64
CA THR A 28 4.64 5.10 2.24
C THR A 28 4.54 4.40 3.59
N ILE A 29 5.61 3.68 3.98
CA ILE A 29 5.69 3.02 5.28
C ILE A 29 5.48 4.02 6.44
N LEU A 30 6.02 5.24 6.33
CA LEU A 30 5.84 6.27 7.35
C LEU A 30 4.38 6.75 7.43
N ALA A 31 3.68 6.92 6.31
CA ALA A 31 2.25 7.24 6.33
C ALA A 31 1.44 6.13 7.00
N PHE A 32 1.77 4.87 6.75
CA PHE A 32 1.10 3.73 7.38
C PHE A 32 1.36 3.65 8.88
N GLN A 33 2.62 3.75 9.31
CA GLN A 33 3.00 3.78 10.73
C GLN A 33 2.32 4.95 11.44
N LYS A 34 2.31 6.13 10.82
CA LYS A 34 1.64 7.30 11.40
C LYS A 34 0.14 7.12 11.54
N ALA A 35 -0.51 6.45 10.60
CA ALA A 35 -1.93 6.13 10.73
C ALA A 35 -2.23 5.25 11.96
N LEU A 36 -1.37 4.25 12.21
CA LEU A 36 -1.49 3.39 13.39
C LEU A 36 -1.25 4.16 14.69
N GLU A 37 -0.23 5.03 14.72
CA GLU A 37 0.02 5.93 15.87
C GLU A 37 -1.17 6.82 16.19
N LEU A 38 -1.92 7.26 15.17
CA LEU A 38 -3.13 8.08 15.30
C LEU A 38 -4.39 7.25 15.66
N GLY A 39 -4.26 5.93 15.81
CA GLY A 39 -5.32 5.03 16.25
C GLY A 39 -6.15 4.39 15.13
N ALA A 40 -5.71 4.47 13.87
CA ALA A 40 -6.36 3.72 12.79
C ALA A 40 -6.18 2.21 13.00
N LYS A 41 -7.26 1.45 12.83
CA LYS A 41 -7.24 -0.04 12.88
C LYS A 41 -7.12 -0.68 11.52
N ALA A 42 -7.34 0.09 10.46
CA ALA A 42 -7.24 -0.37 9.09
C ALA A 42 -6.46 0.63 8.23
N ILE A 43 -5.62 0.10 7.34
CA ILE A 43 -4.84 0.87 6.37
C ILE A 43 -5.31 0.45 4.99
N GLU A 44 -5.49 1.41 4.10
CA GLU A 44 -5.67 1.15 2.68
C GLU A 44 -4.39 1.52 1.92
N LEU A 45 -4.07 0.73 0.90
CA LEU A 45 -2.92 0.95 0.03
C LEU A 45 -3.16 0.41 -1.38
N ASP A 46 -2.49 1.06 -2.33
CA ASP A 46 -2.58 0.78 -3.75
C ASP A 46 -1.44 -0.11 -4.24
N LEU A 47 -1.75 -1.16 -4.99
CA LEU A 47 -0.76 -2.09 -5.53
C LEU A 47 -0.70 -2.04 -7.05
N ILE A 48 0.50 -1.80 -7.58
CA ILE A 48 0.81 -1.87 -9.00
C ILE A 48 1.79 -3.03 -9.23
N LEU A 49 1.48 -3.89 -10.21
CA LEU A 49 2.37 -4.97 -10.59
C LEU A 49 3.48 -4.45 -11.54
N THR A 50 4.74 -4.70 -11.19
CA THR A 50 5.93 -4.42 -12.01
C THR A 50 6.09 -5.42 -13.16
N ASN A 51 7.02 -5.15 -14.08
CA ASN A 51 7.30 -6.03 -15.23
C ASN A 51 7.90 -7.39 -14.83
N ASP A 52 8.49 -7.46 -13.63
CA ASP A 52 9.15 -8.62 -13.04
C ASP A 52 8.34 -9.20 -11.86
N ALA A 53 7.04 -8.94 -11.87
CA ALA A 53 6.03 -9.57 -11.01
C ALA A 53 6.12 -9.27 -9.50
N HIS A 54 6.61 -8.10 -9.13
CA HIS A 54 6.54 -7.57 -7.76
C HIS A 54 5.42 -6.53 -7.62
N TYR A 55 4.85 -6.39 -6.42
CA TYR A 55 3.87 -5.34 -6.14
C TYR A 55 4.53 -4.13 -5.51
N VAL A 56 4.66 -3.06 -6.29
CA VAL A 56 5.06 -1.74 -5.78
C VAL A 56 3.81 -1.01 -5.26
N VAL A 57 3.96 -0.30 -4.14
CA VAL A 57 2.88 0.42 -3.48
C VAL A 57 2.85 1.86 -3.97
N HIS A 58 1.86 2.20 -4.79
CA HIS A 58 1.69 3.53 -5.39
C HIS A 58 0.32 3.65 -6.08
N HIS A 59 -0.28 4.84 -6.05
CA HIS A 59 -1.61 5.05 -6.63
C HIS A 59 -1.60 5.14 -8.17
N ASP A 60 -0.75 5.97 -8.75
CA ASP A 60 -0.77 6.18 -10.20
C ASP A 60 0.17 5.22 -10.92
N PHE A 61 -0.24 4.72 -12.08
CA PHE A 61 0.65 3.92 -12.95
C PHE A 61 1.89 4.68 -13.42
N TYR A 62 1.83 6.00 -13.36
CA TYR A 62 2.87 6.87 -13.88
C TYR A 62 3.40 7.80 -12.81
N ILE A 63 4.71 8.02 -12.84
CA ILE A 63 5.37 9.04 -12.03
C ILE A 63 6.19 9.96 -12.92
N SER A 64 6.35 11.21 -12.50
CA SER A 64 7.30 12.13 -13.11
C SER A 64 8.67 11.90 -12.50
N ASP A 65 9.70 11.77 -13.34
CA ASP A 65 11.08 11.89 -12.88
C ASP A 65 11.55 13.36 -12.85
N GLU A 66 12.77 13.59 -12.38
CA GLU A 66 13.38 14.93 -12.31
C GLU A 66 13.48 15.64 -13.67
N LYS A 67 13.44 14.88 -14.78
CA LYS A 67 13.45 15.38 -16.15
C LYS A 67 12.03 15.57 -16.71
N GLN A 68 11.00 15.46 -15.86
CA GLN A 68 9.58 15.50 -16.22
C GLN A 68 9.18 14.43 -17.24
N SER A 69 10.00 13.38 -17.40
CA SER A 69 9.63 12.24 -18.20
C SER A 69 8.67 11.36 -17.41
N ARG A 70 7.62 10.89 -18.09
CA ARG A 70 6.55 10.10 -17.49
C ARG A 70 6.97 8.63 -17.51
N LEU A 71 7.41 8.13 -16.36
CA LEU A 71 7.81 6.74 -16.17
C LEU A 71 6.59 5.88 -15.82
N ASP A 72 6.44 4.74 -16.49
CA ASP A 72 5.36 3.79 -16.27
C ASP A 72 5.84 2.67 -15.33
N LEU A 73 5.36 2.66 -14.09
CA LEU A 73 5.78 1.70 -13.06
C LEU A 73 5.53 0.24 -13.45
N ARG A 74 4.53 -0.03 -14.31
CA ARG A 74 4.21 -1.37 -14.79
C ARG A 74 5.27 -1.92 -15.75
N LYS A 75 6.07 -1.02 -16.33
CA LYS A 75 7.16 -1.35 -17.27
C LYS A 75 8.54 -1.38 -16.61
N MET A 76 8.62 -1.11 -15.32
CA MET A 76 9.86 -1.12 -14.55
C MET A 76 10.01 -2.44 -13.79
N SER A 77 11.24 -2.87 -13.53
CA SER A 77 11.55 -3.97 -12.62
C SER A 77 11.65 -3.47 -11.17
N ARG A 78 11.63 -4.39 -10.20
CA ARG A 78 11.94 -4.06 -8.81
C ARG A 78 13.30 -3.39 -8.68
N HIS A 79 14.30 -3.95 -9.36
CA HIS A 79 15.64 -3.39 -9.38
C HIS A 79 15.65 -1.94 -9.88
N ASP A 80 14.96 -1.65 -10.99
CA ASP A 80 14.88 -0.28 -11.53
C ASP A 80 14.21 0.69 -10.55
N ILE A 81 13.16 0.27 -9.86
CA ILE A 81 12.48 1.13 -8.88
C ILE A 81 13.40 1.39 -7.67
N GLU A 82 14.08 0.35 -7.17
CA GLU A 82 14.99 0.48 -6.03
C GLU A 82 16.21 1.34 -6.37
N THR A 83 16.80 1.19 -7.55
CA THR A 83 18.06 1.88 -7.91
C THR A 83 17.86 3.19 -8.64
N HIS A 84 16.91 3.30 -9.57
CA HIS A 84 16.74 4.50 -10.40
C HIS A 84 15.76 5.51 -9.82
N LEU A 85 14.80 5.06 -9.00
CA LEU A 85 13.81 5.94 -8.36
C LEU A 85 14.13 6.18 -6.88
N ASN A 86 14.18 5.11 -6.08
CA ASN A 86 14.27 5.22 -4.63
C ASN A 86 15.62 5.77 -4.14
N GLN A 87 16.69 5.65 -4.91
CA GLN A 87 17.99 6.29 -4.59
C GLN A 87 17.95 7.82 -4.73
N LYS A 88 17.11 8.35 -5.61
CA LYS A 88 16.94 9.79 -5.83
C LYS A 88 15.91 10.43 -4.89
N ARG A 89 15.10 9.59 -4.24
CA ARG A 89 14.06 10.01 -3.30
C ARG A 89 14.61 10.06 -1.88
N ASN A 90 14.10 11.01 -1.09
CA ASN A 90 14.32 10.96 0.35
C ASN A 90 13.71 9.67 0.93
N THR A 91 14.19 9.23 2.09
CA THR A 91 13.76 7.97 2.70
C THR A 91 12.26 7.91 2.99
N GLU A 92 11.62 9.06 3.20
CA GLU A 92 10.21 9.19 3.52
C GLU A 92 9.28 9.05 2.31
N SER A 93 9.80 9.22 1.09
CA SER A 93 9.03 9.24 -0.18
C SER A 93 9.40 8.12 -1.13
N ARG A 94 10.19 7.14 -0.65
CA ARG A 94 10.50 5.91 -1.40
C ARG A 94 9.22 5.12 -1.64
N LEU A 95 9.11 4.53 -2.82
CA LEU A 95 8.03 3.64 -3.21
C LEU A 95 8.34 2.26 -2.59
N PRO A 96 7.59 1.81 -1.57
CA PRO A 96 7.85 0.52 -0.97
C PRO A 96 7.24 -0.61 -1.82
N PHE A 97 7.77 -1.81 -1.67
CA PHE A 97 7.13 -3.04 -2.15
C PHE A 97 6.22 -3.62 -1.06
N LEU A 98 5.19 -4.37 -1.46
CA LEU A 98 4.24 -4.97 -0.52
C LEU A 98 4.94 -5.76 0.59
N GLU A 99 5.97 -6.54 0.25
CA GLU A 99 6.72 -7.32 1.24
C GLU A 99 7.44 -6.44 2.26
N GLN A 100 7.89 -5.25 1.85
CA GLN A 100 8.51 -4.27 2.75
C GLN A 100 7.47 -3.63 3.66
N VAL A 101 6.24 -3.39 3.17
CA VAL A 101 5.13 -2.92 4.00
C VAL A 101 4.74 -3.98 5.03
N LEU A 102 4.55 -5.23 4.61
CA LEU A 102 4.21 -6.34 5.51
C LEU A 102 5.26 -6.57 6.59
N ALA A 103 6.55 -6.43 6.26
CA ALA A 103 7.63 -6.55 7.23
C ALA A 103 7.73 -5.35 8.20
N ALA A 104 7.25 -4.16 7.80
CA ALA A 104 7.39 -2.93 8.57
C ALA A 104 6.19 -2.62 9.48
N LEU A 105 5.04 -3.25 9.23
CA LEU A 105 3.83 -3.09 10.02
C LEU A 105 3.69 -4.22 11.04
N PRO A 106 3.06 -3.97 12.20
CA PRO A 106 2.65 -5.04 13.10
C PRO A 106 1.60 -5.94 12.44
N GLN A 107 1.35 -7.13 12.99
CA GLN A 107 0.38 -8.10 12.46
C GLN A 107 -1.09 -7.77 12.77
N GLU A 108 -1.34 -6.68 13.49
CA GLU A 108 -2.66 -6.31 14.01
C GLU A 108 -3.60 -5.55 13.05
N PRO A 109 -3.14 -4.67 12.13
CA PRO A 109 -4.05 -3.84 11.37
C PRO A 109 -4.70 -4.60 10.22
N ILE A 110 -5.94 -4.22 9.91
CA ILE A 110 -6.62 -4.69 8.70
C ILE A 110 -6.01 -3.97 7.50
N LEU A 111 -5.48 -4.72 6.54
CA LEU A 111 -5.01 -4.16 5.27
C LEU A 111 -6.11 -4.26 4.20
N ASN A 112 -6.45 -3.14 3.59
CA ASN A 112 -7.25 -3.07 2.38
C ASN A 112 -6.32 -2.85 1.19
N LEU A 113 -6.17 -3.88 0.36
CA LEU A 113 -5.22 -3.89 -0.76
C LEU A 113 -5.97 -3.63 -2.08
N GLU A 114 -5.82 -2.43 -2.64
CA GLU A 114 -6.38 -2.11 -3.95
C GLU A 114 -5.45 -2.60 -5.07
N LEU A 115 -5.84 -3.64 -5.80
CA LEU A 115 -5.12 -4.09 -6.99
C LEU A 115 -5.42 -3.19 -8.18
N LYS A 116 -4.45 -2.36 -8.59
CA LYS A 116 -4.58 -1.53 -9.78
C LYS A 116 -4.24 -2.34 -11.03
N ILE A 117 -5.27 -2.55 -11.87
CA ILE A 117 -5.20 -3.43 -13.03
C ILE A 117 -5.59 -2.66 -14.29
N GLU A 118 -4.65 -2.52 -15.22
CA GLU A 118 -4.91 -1.90 -16.53
C GLU A 118 -5.80 -2.79 -17.41
N TYR A 119 -5.55 -4.10 -17.40
CA TYR A 119 -6.25 -5.05 -18.26
C TYR A 119 -7.10 -6.03 -17.43
N PRO A 120 -8.44 -5.95 -17.45
CA PRO A 120 -9.31 -6.76 -16.62
C PRO A 120 -9.10 -8.27 -16.73
N HIS A 121 -8.67 -8.78 -17.89
CA HIS A 121 -8.41 -10.21 -18.10
C HIS A 121 -7.26 -10.75 -17.22
N ARG A 122 -6.37 -9.87 -16.71
CA ARG A 122 -5.27 -10.24 -15.81
C ARG A 122 -5.69 -10.30 -14.34
N TYR A 123 -6.92 -9.88 -13.99
CA TYR A 123 -7.38 -9.80 -12.60
C TYR A 123 -7.19 -11.11 -11.83
N ARG A 124 -7.62 -12.23 -12.40
CA ARG A 124 -7.53 -13.54 -11.75
C ARG A 124 -6.09 -13.97 -11.48
N GLU A 125 -5.17 -13.70 -12.41
CA GLU A 125 -3.75 -14.01 -12.23
C GLU A 125 -3.12 -13.13 -11.15
N ASN A 126 -3.42 -11.82 -11.16
CA ASN A 126 -2.92 -10.87 -10.18
C ASN A 126 -3.38 -11.24 -8.76
N VAL A 127 -4.67 -11.56 -8.58
CA VAL A 127 -5.21 -12.01 -7.29
C VAL A 127 -4.50 -13.29 -6.81
N ARG A 128 -4.32 -14.30 -7.67
CA ARG A 128 -3.60 -15.52 -7.28
C ARG A 128 -2.16 -15.24 -6.84
N ARG A 129 -1.46 -14.36 -7.57
CA ARG A 129 -0.09 -13.96 -7.21
C ARG A 129 -0.06 -13.25 -5.86
N LEU A 130 -0.99 -12.31 -5.64
CA LEU A 130 -1.09 -11.58 -4.37
C LEU A 130 -1.32 -12.56 -3.21
N VAL A 131 -2.27 -13.49 -3.34
CA VAL A 131 -2.52 -14.51 -2.32
C VAL A 131 -1.27 -15.33 -2.04
N ALA A 132 -0.55 -15.78 -3.07
CA ALA A 132 0.68 -16.56 -2.89
C ALA A 132 1.83 -15.78 -2.20
N ILE A 133 1.84 -14.45 -2.29
CA ILE A 133 2.77 -13.58 -1.53
C ILE A 133 2.31 -13.49 -0.08
N LEU A 134 1.03 -13.23 0.15
CA LEU A 134 0.45 -13.09 1.49
C LEU A 134 0.56 -14.39 2.32
N GLU A 135 0.41 -15.56 1.69
CA GLU A 135 0.58 -16.87 2.35
C GLU A 135 2.02 -17.15 2.82
N LYS A 136 3.00 -16.40 2.29
CA LYS A 136 4.42 -16.51 2.65
C LYS A 136 4.89 -15.37 3.55
N ALA A 137 4.06 -14.36 3.76
CA ALA A 137 4.38 -13.24 4.62
C ALA A 137 4.49 -13.73 6.08
N PRO A 138 5.40 -13.14 6.88
CA PRO A 138 5.56 -13.48 8.29
C PRO A 138 4.30 -13.16 9.11
#